data_AF-A0A372DYY7-F1
#
_entry.id   AF-A0A372DYY7-F1
#
_cell.length_a   1.000
_cell.length_b   1.000
_cell.length_c   1.000
_cell.angle_alpha   90.00
_cell.angle_beta   90.00
_cell.angle_gamma   90.00
#
_symmetry.space_group_name_H-M   'P 1'
#
loop_
_entity.id
_entity.type
_entity.pdbx_description
1 polymer ?
#
loop_
_entity_poly.entity_id
_entity_poly.type
_entity_poly.pdbx_seq_one_letter_code
_entity_poly.pdbx_strand_id
1 'polypeptide(L)'
;MNNLIDDNIKKVKRALVDTNSLDIVPEPYLAIASKFRKVKEKGEPVILEDAGFPHTNSTIMYIDYVSDRWVLGYSYTKTERQNVKIPRTIHYSDLYVTDKSHKVNVIFEGDNPYE
;
A
#
# COMPACT_ATOMS: atom_id res chain seq x y z
N MET A 1 -4.55 19.81 44.93
CA MET A 1 -3.82 20.66 43.97
C MET A 1 -3.18 19.73 42.97
N ASN A 2 -3.67 19.66 41.72
CA ASN A 2 -3.01 18.88 40.68
C ASN A 2 -1.68 19.56 40.35
N ASN A 3 -0.60 18.80 40.45
CA ASN A 3 0.75 19.29 40.22
C ASN A 3 0.95 19.38 38.70
N LEU A 4 1.06 20.60 38.17
CA LEU A 4 1.18 20.87 36.73
C LEU A 4 2.33 20.06 36.06
N ILE A 5 3.36 19.76 36.86
CA ILE A 5 4.52 18.96 36.46
C ILE A 5 4.11 17.52 36.17
N ASP A 6 3.28 16.91 37.01
CA ASP A 6 2.83 15.52 36.86
C ASP A 6 1.93 15.35 35.64
N ASP A 7 1.07 16.33 35.37
CA ASP A 7 0.21 16.35 34.18
C ASP A 7 1.02 16.49 32.88
N ASN A 8 2.08 17.30 32.89
CA ASN A 8 2.97 17.45 31.75
C ASN A 8 3.80 16.20 31.51
N ILE A 9 4.34 15.57 32.56
CA ILE A 9 5.07 14.29 32.46
C ILE A 9 4.15 13.20 31.89
N LYS A 10 2.88 13.16 32.31
CA LYS A 10 1.90 12.20 31.79
C LYS A 10 1.60 12.41 30.31
N LYS A 11 1.47 13.68 29.86
CA LYS A 11 1.27 14.01 28.44
C LYS A 11 2.47 13.61 27.58
N VAL A 12 3.69 13.90 28.03
CA VAL A 12 4.92 13.54 27.32
C VAL A 12 5.08 12.02 27.22
N LYS A 13 4.84 11.28 28.31
CA LYS A 13 4.86 9.81 28.30
C LYS A 13 3.85 9.23 27.31
N ARG A 14 2.64 9.79 27.25
CA ARG A 14 1.60 9.35 26.31
C ARG A 14 2.03 9.59 24.86
N ALA A 15 2.53 10.79 24.55
CA ALA A 15 3.02 11.12 23.21
C ALA A 15 4.20 10.22 22.77
N LEU A 16 5.10 9.86 23.68
CA LEU A 16 6.22 8.95 23.38
C LEU A 16 5.75 7.51 23.14
N VAL A 17 4.77 7.03 23.90
CA VAL A 17 4.15 5.71 23.67
C VAL A 17 3.37 5.69 22.35
N ASP A 18 2.65 6.77 22.03
CA ASP A 18 1.93 6.92 20.77
C ASP A 18 2.89 7.03 19.57
N THR A 19 4.05 7.68 19.73
CA THR A 19 5.08 7.75 18.68
C THR A 19 5.72 6.39 18.44
N ASN A 20 6.06 5.67 19.52
CA ASN A 20 6.61 4.31 19.41
C ASN A 20 5.61 3.31 18.82
N SER A 21 4.30 3.49 19.02
CA SER A 21 3.29 2.63 18.41
C SER A 21 3.05 2.95 16.93
N LEU A 22 3.27 4.20 16.50
CA LEU A 22 3.23 4.61 15.09
C LEU A 22 4.42 4.06 14.26
N ASP A 23 5.55 3.79 14.91
CA ASP A 23 6.72 3.16 14.26
C ASP A 23 6.54 1.66 14.00
N ILE A 24 5.62 1.00 14.71
CA ILE A 24 5.30 -0.41 14.49
C ILE A 24 4.59 -0.56 13.15
N VAL A 25 5.16 -1.38 12.26
CA VAL A 25 4.49 -1.75 11.01
C VAL A 25 3.29 -2.65 11.34
N PRO A 26 2.07 -2.34 10.87
CA PRO A 26 0.92 -3.22 11.08
C PRO A 26 1.17 -4.62 10.52
N GLU A 27 0.82 -5.68 11.27
CA GLU A 27 0.95 -7.07 10.78
C GLU A 27 0.29 -7.32 9.41
N PRO A 28 -0.89 -6.76 9.09
CA PRO A 28 -1.49 -6.90 7.76
C PRO A 28 -0.57 -6.38 6.64
N TYR A 29 0.22 -5.34 6.90
CA TYR A 29 1.13 -4.75 5.92
C TYR A 29 2.30 -5.68 5.63
N LEU A 30 2.80 -6.39 6.65
CA LEU A 30 3.86 -7.40 6.47
C LEU A 30 3.37 -8.58 5.60
N ALA A 31 2.12 -9.00 5.79
CA ALA A 31 1.50 -10.03 4.96
C ALA A 31 1.34 -9.58 3.50
N ILE A 32 0.90 -8.34 3.28
CA ILE A 32 0.81 -7.73 1.96
C ILE A 32 2.20 -7.63 1.30
N ALA A 33 3.21 -7.13 2.03
CA ALA A 33 4.59 -7.03 1.55
C ALA A 33 5.14 -8.38 1.10
N SER A 34 4.90 -9.43 1.90
CA SER A 34 5.32 -10.80 1.57
C SER A 34 4.76 -11.29 0.23
N LYS A 35 3.49 -10.99 -0.07
CA LYS A 35 2.90 -11.31 -1.39
C LYS A 35 3.62 -10.58 -2.52
N PHE A 36 3.82 -9.26 -2.40
CA PHE A 36 4.52 -8.47 -3.42
C PHE A 36 5.98 -8.88 -3.61
N ARG A 37 6.69 -9.30 -2.55
CA ARG A 37 8.06 -9.82 -2.66
C ARG A 37 8.12 -11.07 -3.54
N LYS A 38 7.21 -12.03 -3.33
CA LYS A 38 7.13 -13.25 -4.15
C LYS A 38 6.87 -12.93 -5.63
N VAL A 39 5.95 -12.02 -5.90
CA VAL A 39 5.61 -11.59 -7.27
C VAL A 39 6.82 -10.94 -7.94
N LYS A 40 7.51 -10.04 -7.22
CA LYS A 40 8.74 -9.41 -7.68
C LYS A 40 9.84 -10.44 -7.98
N GLU A 41 10.05 -11.42 -7.09
CA GLU A 41 11.05 -12.48 -7.26
C GLU A 41 10.81 -13.32 -8.51
N LYS A 42 9.54 -13.57 -8.85
CA LYS A 42 9.15 -14.28 -10.07
C LYS A 42 9.16 -13.41 -11.33
N GLY A 43 9.24 -12.09 -11.19
CA GLY A 43 9.12 -11.15 -12.31
C GLY A 43 7.71 -11.09 -12.90
N GLU A 44 6.69 -11.49 -12.13
CA GLU A 44 5.29 -11.48 -12.54
C GLU A 44 4.70 -10.06 -12.43
N PRO A 45 3.82 -9.65 -13.35
CA PRO A 45 3.04 -8.42 -13.18
C PRO A 45 1.88 -8.63 -12.20
N VAL A 46 1.27 -7.52 -11.76
CA VAL A 46 -0.04 -7.49 -11.10
C VAL A 46 -1.01 -6.62 -11.88
N ILE A 47 -2.30 -6.88 -11.71
CA ILE A 47 -3.35 -5.97 -12.20
C ILE A 47 -3.85 -5.13 -11.03
N LEU A 48 -3.90 -3.82 -11.24
CA LEU A 48 -4.45 -2.84 -10.32
C LEU A 48 -5.81 -2.40 -10.81
N GLU A 49 -6.82 -2.44 -9.95
CA GLU A 49 -8.13 -1.88 -10.23
C GLU A 49 -8.48 -0.79 -9.22
N ASP A 50 -8.79 0.38 -9.74
CA ASP A 50 -9.21 1.53 -8.95
C ASP A 50 -10.74 1.59 -8.90
N ALA A 51 -11.30 1.48 -7.70
CA ALA A 51 -12.74 1.54 -7.44
C ALA A 51 -13.34 2.95 -7.67
N GLY A 52 -12.51 3.99 -7.85
CA GLY A 52 -12.96 5.37 -8.04
C GLY A 52 -13.56 5.68 -9.42
N PHE A 53 -13.48 4.76 -10.39
CA PHE A 53 -14.03 4.96 -11.74
C PHE A 53 -15.33 4.15 -11.97
N PRO A 54 -16.36 4.74 -12.61
CA PRO A 54 -17.63 4.06 -12.91
C PRO A 54 -17.51 2.88 -13.90
N HIS A 55 -16.37 2.77 -14.58
CA HIS A 55 -15.95 1.62 -15.37
C HIS A 55 -14.59 1.16 -14.85
N THR A 56 -14.41 -0.15 -14.63
CA THR A 56 -13.18 -0.72 -14.10
C THR A 56 -11.97 -0.28 -14.93
N ASN A 57 -11.09 0.53 -14.33
CA ASN A 57 -9.85 0.94 -14.96
C ASN A 57 -8.73 0.03 -14.46
N SER A 58 -8.48 -1.05 -15.19
CA SER A 58 -7.46 -2.03 -14.85
C SER A 58 -6.12 -1.65 -15.47
N THR A 59 -5.06 -1.56 -14.67
CA THR A 59 -3.70 -1.25 -15.13
C THR A 59 -2.74 -2.36 -14.74
N ILE A 60 -1.89 -2.78 -15.68
CA ILE A 60 -0.80 -3.72 -15.40
C ILE A 60 0.37 -2.96 -14.76
N MET A 61 0.84 -3.45 -13.61
CA MET A 61 2.01 -2.94 -12.90
C MET A 61 3.07 -4.03 -12.74
N TYR A 62 4.31 -3.70 -13.09
CA TYR A 62 5.50 -4.53 -12.85
C TYR A 62 6.19 -4.04 -11.58
N ILE A 63 6.44 -4.95 -10.63
CA ILE A 63 6.98 -4.61 -9.32
C ILE A 63 8.48 -4.35 -9.40
N ASP A 64 8.93 -3.21 -8.89
CA ASP A 64 10.33 -2.79 -8.87
C ASP A 64 10.93 -2.86 -7.46
N TYR A 65 10.18 -2.38 -6.46
CA TYR A 65 10.64 -2.34 -5.08
C TYR A 65 9.50 -2.60 -4.10
N VAL A 66 9.80 -3.31 -3.01
CA VAL A 66 8.82 -3.67 -1.98
C VAL A 66 9.37 -3.30 -0.61
N SER A 67 8.65 -2.44 0.10
CA SER A 67 8.94 -2.10 1.50
C SER A 67 7.91 -2.71 2.44
N ASP A 68 8.00 -2.38 3.72
CA ASP A 68 7.04 -2.85 4.72
C ASP A 68 5.74 -2.04 4.76
N ARG A 69 5.64 -0.91 4.03
CA ARG A 69 4.44 -0.03 4.04
C ARG A 69 3.89 0.29 2.65
N TRP A 70 4.69 0.12 1.62
CA TRP A 70 4.32 0.45 0.25
C TRP A 70 5.13 -0.37 -0.77
N VAL A 71 4.59 -0.46 -1.97
CA VAL A 71 5.22 -1.09 -3.12
C VAL A 71 5.39 -0.08 -4.25
N LEU A 72 6.55 -0.11 -4.90
CA LEU A 72 6.87 0.62 -6.13
C LEU A 72 6.78 -0.33 -7.31
N GLY A 73 6.23 0.17 -8.41
CA GLY A 73 6.38 -0.46 -9.70
C GLY A 73 6.11 0.51 -10.82
N TYR A 74 5.91 -0.06 -12.00
CA TYR A 74 5.70 0.71 -13.21
C TYR A 74 4.65 0.08 -14.10
N SER A 75 3.83 0.94 -14.70
CA SER A 75 2.99 0.59 -15.84
C SER A 75 3.64 1.13 -17.13
N TYR A 76 3.39 0.47 -18.25
CA TYR A 76 3.83 0.97 -19.56
C TYR A 76 2.62 1.46 -20.35
N THR A 77 2.73 2.65 -20.93
CA THR A 77 1.79 3.12 -21.94
C THR A 77 2.50 3.34 -23.25
N LYS A 78 1.80 3.14 -24.35
CA LYS A 78 2.34 3.34 -25.70
C LYS A 78 1.76 4.63 -26.27
N THR A 79 2.65 5.55 -26.65
CA THR A 79 2.28 6.70 -27.49
C THR A 79 2.70 6.41 -28.93
N GLU A 80 2.28 7.24 -29.88
CA GLU A 80 2.63 7.10 -31.30
C GLU A 80 4.15 7.00 -31.54
N ARG A 81 4.97 7.51 -30.62
CA ARG A 81 6.42 7.66 -30.79
C ARG A 81 7.27 6.80 -29.85
N GLN A 82 6.73 6.34 -28.71
CA GLN A 82 7.53 5.61 -27.71
C GLN A 82 6.70 4.85 -26.67
N ASN A 83 7.35 3.88 -26.02
CA ASN A 83 6.88 3.28 -24.78
C ASN A 83 7.26 4.18 -23.61
N VAL A 84 6.28 4.67 -22.87
CA VAL A 84 6.47 5.51 -21.68
C VAL A 84 6.30 4.65 -20.44
N LYS A 85 7.33 4.63 -19.59
CA LYS A 85 7.32 3.99 -18.28
C LYS A 85 6.73 4.96 -17.25
N ILE A 86 5.59 4.61 -16.67
CA ILE A 86 4.88 5.43 -15.68
C ILE A 86 5.09 4.82 -14.29
N PRO A 87 5.72 5.54 -13.34
CA PRO A 87 5.87 5.07 -11.97
C PRO A 87 4.52 4.98 -11.27
N ARG A 88 4.37 3.94 -10.44
CA ARG A 88 3.18 3.67 -9.63
C ARG A 88 3.63 3.26 -8.23
N THR A 89 3.02 3.88 -7.23
CA THR A 89 3.26 3.56 -5.82
C THR A 89 1.93 3.23 -5.17
N ILE A 90 1.88 2.16 -4.40
CA ILE A 90 0.69 1.76 -3.64
C ILE A 90 1.09 1.70 -2.18
N HIS A 91 0.43 2.49 -1.34
CA HIS A 91 0.57 2.36 0.10
C HIS A 91 -0.37 1.26 0.61
N TYR A 92 0.06 0.46 1.57
CA TYR A 92 -0.73 -0.69 2.02
C TYR A 92 -2.00 -0.31 2.78
N SER A 93 -2.12 0.96 3.21
CA SER A 93 -3.41 1.50 3.66
C SER A 93 -4.48 1.35 2.59
N ASP A 94 -4.15 1.64 1.33
CA ASP A 94 -5.11 1.70 0.21
C ASP A 94 -5.61 0.31 -0.18
N LEU A 95 -4.91 -0.74 0.27
CA LEU A 95 -5.27 -2.15 0.13
C LEU A 95 -6.03 -2.67 1.36
N TYR A 96 -5.72 -2.12 2.53
CA TYR A 96 -6.24 -2.57 3.83
C TYR A 96 -7.44 -1.74 4.32
N VAL A 97 -7.84 -0.68 3.60
CA VAL A 97 -9.02 0.12 3.95
C VAL A 97 -10.28 -0.75 4.02
N THR A 98 -11.12 -0.47 5.02
CA THR A 98 -12.43 -1.13 5.18
C THR A 98 -13.49 -0.52 4.28
N ASP A 99 -13.32 0.74 3.88
CA ASP A 99 -14.18 1.42 2.92
C ASP A 99 -13.86 0.95 1.50
N LYS A 100 -14.82 0.27 0.87
CA LYS A 100 -14.67 -0.30 -0.47
C LYS A 100 -14.60 0.75 -1.58
N SER A 101 -15.07 1.98 -1.34
CA SER A 101 -15.13 3.02 -2.39
C SER A 101 -13.77 3.61 -2.75
N HIS A 102 -12.79 3.51 -1.86
CA HIS A 102 -11.42 4.01 -2.04
C HIS A 102 -10.38 2.89 -2.07
N LYS A 103 -10.85 1.64 -2.14
CA LYS A 103 -9.97 0.48 -2.08
C LYS A 103 -9.33 0.25 -3.45
N VAL A 104 -8.01 0.11 -3.44
CA VAL A 104 -7.28 -0.42 -4.60
C VAL A 104 -7.36 -1.94 -4.52
N ASN A 105 -7.89 -2.55 -5.57
CA ASN A 105 -7.85 -4.01 -5.70
C ASN A 105 -6.60 -4.41 -6.49
N VAL A 106 -5.94 -5.45 -6.02
CA VAL A 106 -4.74 -6.00 -6.65
C VAL A 106 -5.02 -7.46 -6.94
N ILE A 107 -4.94 -7.82 -8.21
CA ILE A 107 -5.16 -9.18 -8.68
C ILE A 107 -3.77 -9.75 -9.00
N PHE A 108 -3.41 -10.83 -8.31
CA PHE A 108 -2.17 -11.57 -8.53
C PHE A 108 -2.39 -12.71 -9.53
N GLU A 109 -1.30 -13.21 -10.13
CA GLU A 109 -1.38 -14.35 -11.03
C GLU A 109 -2.00 -15.57 -10.33
N GLY A 110 -3.06 -16.13 -10.93
CA GLY A 110 -3.81 -17.26 -10.38
C GLY A 110 -4.94 -16.90 -9.41
N ASP A 111 -5.13 -15.62 -9.08
CA ASP A 111 -6.28 -15.19 -8.28
C ASP A 111 -7.59 -15.24 -9.08
N ASN A 112 -8.70 -15.52 -8.39
CA ASN A 112 -10.04 -15.34 -8.93
C ASN A 112 -10.50 -13.89 -8.67
N PRO A 113 -10.67 -13.03 -9.70
CA PRO A 113 -11.04 -11.63 -9.50
C PRO A 113 -12.49 -11.40 -9.04
N TYR A 114 -13.29 -12.46 -8.91
CA TYR A 114 -14.71 -12.41 -8.51
C TYR A 114 -15.00 -13.01 -7.14
N GLU A 115 -13.98 -13.46 -6.40
CA GLU A 115 -14.07 -13.87 -4.98
C GLU A 115 -13.82 -12.71 -4.02
#